data_AF-A0A5N9ARP4-F1
#
_entry.id   AF-A0A5N9ARP4-F1
#
_cell.length_a   1.000
_cell.length_b   1.000
_cell.length_c   1.000
_cell.angle_alpha   90.00
_cell.angle_beta   90.00
_cell.angle_gamma   90.00
#
_symmetry.space_group_name_H-M   'P 1'
#
loop_
_entity.id
_entity.type
_entity.pdbx_description
1 polymer ?
#
loop_
_entity_poly.entity_id
_entity_poly.type
_entity_poly.pdbx_seq_one_letter_code
_entity_poly.pdbx_strand_id
1 'polypeptide(L)' 'MKKIVTFFALLCVLVGNVASIACSSQSADTDKIKLALDWFPNSNHLGLYIAEERGYFAEENLEVEIYTPSDPST' A
#
# COMPACT_ATOMS: atom_id res chain seq x y z
N MET A 1 -25.44 -9.59 44.16
CA MET A 1 -25.75 -10.03 42.78
C MET A 1 -25.78 -8.87 41.79
N LYS A 2 -26.63 -7.85 41.98
CA LYS A 2 -26.70 -6.67 41.10
C LYS A 2 -25.34 -5.97 40.88
N LYS A 3 -24.56 -5.71 41.94
CA LYS A 3 -23.23 -5.06 41.86
C LYS A 3 -22.16 -5.88 41.12
N ILE A 4 -22.25 -7.22 41.17
CA ILE A 4 -21.33 -8.14 40.48
C ILE A 4 -21.63 -8.21 38.98
N VAL A 5 -22.93 -8.20 38.62
CA VAL A 5 -23.37 -8.13 37.22
C VAL A 5 -23.01 -6.79 36.59
N THR A 6 -23.13 -5.68 37.33
CA THR A 6 -22.71 -4.35 36.85
C THR A 6 -21.19 -4.26 36.66
N PHE A 7 -20.39 -4.88 37.54
CA PHE A 7 -18.93 -4.89 37.42
C PHE A 7 -18.45 -5.71 36.22
N PHE A 8 -19.07 -6.86 35.95
CA PHE A 8 -18.77 -7.68 34.77
C PHE A 8 -19.18 -6.98 33.47
N ALA A 9 -20.32 -6.28 33.47
CA ALA A 9 -20.75 -5.48 32.32
C ALA A 9 -19.79 -4.31 32.04
N LEU A 10 -19.29 -3.63 33.08
CA LEU A 10 -18.31 -2.54 32.93
C LEU A 10 -16.97 -3.04 32.38
N LEU A 11 -16.53 -4.23 32.82
CA LEU A 11 -15.30 -4.87 32.34
C LEU A 11 -15.40 -5.29 30.86
N CYS A 12 -16.55 -5.80 30.42
CA CYS A 12 -16.80 -6.10 29.00
C CYS A 12 -16.80 -4.84 28.12
N VAL A 13 -17.31 -3.70 28.61
CA VAL A 13 -17.27 -2.42 27.88
C VAL A 13 -15.84 -1.88 27.77
N LEU A 14 -15.03 -2.03 28.83
CA LEU A 14 -13.62 -1.64 28.83
C LEU A 14 -12.77 -2.50 27.89
N VAL A 15 -12.96 -3.82 27.88
CA VAL A 15 -12.24 -4.74 26.98
C VAL A 15 -12.69 -4.57 25.52
N GLY A 16 -13.98 -4.30 25.27
CA GLY A 16 -14.49 -4.03 23.92
C GLY A 16 -13.90 -2.76 23.28
N ASN A 17 -13.57 -1.74 24.06
CA ASN A 17 -12.94 -0.51 23.55
C ASN A 17 -11.47 -0.73 23.14
N VAL A 18 -10.74 -1.61 23.82
CA VAL A 18 -9.31 -1.88 23.49
C VAL A 18 -9.17 -2.68 22.19
N ALA A 19 -10.15 -3.53 21.85
CA ALA A 19 -10.16 -4.29 20.60
C ALA A 19 -10.31 -3.41 19.34
N SER A 20 -10.84 -2.19 19.48
CA SER A 20 -11.07 -1.27 18.36
C SER A 20 -9.83 -0.46 17.95
N ILE A 21 -8.79 -0.43 18.79
CA ILE A 21 -7.55 0.34 18.56
C ILE A 21 -6.49 -0.51 17.83
N ALA A 22 -6.59 -1.84 17.89
CA ALA A 22 -5.59 -2.74 17.33
C ALA A 22 -5.68 -2.94 15.80
N CYS A 23 -6.68 -2.34 15.13
CA CYS A 23 -6.88 -2.44 13.68
C CYS A 23 -6.84 -1.06 13.01
N SER A 24 -5.93 -0.19 13.45
CA SER A 24 -5.47 0.91 12.59
C SER A 24 -4.44 0.33 11.62
N SER A 25 -4.89 -0.31 10.54
CA SER A 25 -4.04 -0.57 9.39
C SER A 25 -3.59 0.80 8.86
N GLN A 26 -2.38 1.20 9.25
CA GLN A 26 -1.71 2.34 8.64
C GLN A 26 -1.57 2.00 7.16
N SER A 27 -2.44 2.57 6.32
CA SER A 27 -2.30 2.43 4.87
C SER A 27 -0.91 2.97 4.53
N ALA A 28 0.00 2.09 4.11
CA ALA A 28 1.26 2.51 3.56
C ALA A 28 0.94 3.40 2.34
N ASP A 29 1.44 4.64 2.37
CA ASP A 29 1.22 5.56 1.27
C ASP A 29 1.87 4.96 0.01
N THR A 30 1.12 4.90 -1.08
CA THR A 30 1.61 4.34 -2.35
C THR A 30 2.04 5.49 -3.23
N ASP A 31 3.32 5.54 -3.56
CA ASP A 31 3.86 6.59 -4.41
C ASP A 31 3.51 6.31 -5.87
N LYS A 32 2.85 7.27 -6.52
CA LYS A 32 2.53 7.20 -7.95
C LYS A 32 3.69 7.79 -8.75
N ILE A 33 4.32 6.97 -9.59
CA ILE A 33 5.49 7.32 -10.37
C ILE A 33 5.17 7.16 -11.86
N LYS A 34 5.50 8.17 -12.66
CA LYS A 34 5.53 8.04 -14.13
C LYS A 34 6.98 7.86 -14.57
N LEU A 35 7.30 6.70 -15.12
CA LEU A 35 8.63 6.39 -15.62
C LEU A 35 8.70 6.66 -17.13
N ALA A 36 9.38 7.74 -17.49
CA ALA A 36 9.69 8.05 -18.88
C ALA A 36 10.82 7.14 -19.37
N LEU A 37 10.63 6.51 -20.52
CA LEU A 37 11.71 5.83 -21.24
C LEU A 37 12.59 6.85 -21.97
N ASP A 38 13.89 6.55 -22.09
CA ASP A 38 14.84 7.32 -22.88
C ASP A 38 14.57 7.22 -24.40
N TRP A 39 13.92 6.14 -24.84
CA TRP A 39 13.56 5.90 -26.23
C TRP A 39 12.34 4.97 -26.35
N PHE A 40 12.04 4.53 -27.57
CA PHE A 40 11.07 3.46 -27.80
C PHE A 40 11.46 2.17 -27.05
N PRO A 41 10.47 1.38 -26.59
CA PRO A 41 10.71 0.13 -25.88
C PRO A 41 11.64 -0.80 -26.66
N ASN A 42 12.68 -1.30 -25.98
CA ASN A 42 13.64 -2.24 -26.53
C ASN A 42 14.10 -3.21 -25.43
N SER A 43 14.94 -4.19 -25.78
CA SER A 43 15.38 -5.24 -24.86
C SER A 43 16.09 -4.73 -23.59
N ASN A 44 16.69 -3.54 -23.62
CA ASN A 44 17.32 -2.94 -22.44
C ASN A 44 16.28 -2.60 -21.35
N HIS A 45 15.02 -2.35 -21.72
CA HIS A 45 13.94 -2.01 -20.80
C HIS A 45 13.23 -3.24 -20.23
N LEU A 46 13.61 -4.46 -20.64
CA LEU A 46 12.93 -5.70 -20.25
C LEU A 46 12.83 -5.84 -18.72
N GLY A 47 13.85 -5.42 -17.98
CA GLY A 47 13.83 -5.46 -16.51
C GLY A 47 12.70 -4.66 -15.89
N LEU A 48 12.32 -3.51 -16.50
CA LEU A 48 11.24 -2.66 -16.00
C LEU A 48 9.87 -3.34 -16.16
N TYR A 49 9.62 -3.93 -17.33
CA TYR A 49 8.37 -4.65 -17.60
C TYR A 49 8.26 -5.95 -16.79
N ILE A 50 9.36 -6.67 -16.58
CA ILE A 50 9.36 -7.85 -15.70
C ILE A 50 9.08 -7.43 -14.25
N ALA A 51 9.63 -6.31 -13.79
CA ALA A 51 9.38 -5.80 -12.44
C ALA A 51 7.90 -5.41 -12.26
N GLU A 52 7.28 -4.79 -13.27
CA GLU A 52 5.84 -4.52 -13.31
C GLU A 52 5.02 -5.82 -13.29
N GLU A 53 5.29 -6.76 -14.19
CA GLU A 53 4.56 -8.03 -14.31
C GLU A 53 4.66 -8.89 -13.03
N ARG A 54 5.83 -8.88 -12.38
CA ARG A 54 6.07 -9.64 -11.15
C ARG A 54 5.65 -8.91 -9.89
N GLY A 55 5.20 -7.66 -9.99
CA GLY A 55 4.71 -6.87 -8.85
C GLY A 55 5.81 -6.29 -7.95
N TYR A 56 7.07 -6.26 -8.39
CA TYR A 56 8.19 -5.76 -7.58
C TYR A 56 8.03 -4.27 -7.22
N PHE A 57 7.41 -3.47 -8.09
CA PHE A 57 7.08 -2.08 -7.74
C PHE A 57 6.03 -2.00 -6.63
N ALA A 58 5.00 -2.85 -6.69
CA ALA A 58 3.94 -2.87 -5.69
C ALA A 58 4.43 -3.36 -4.32
N GLU A 59 5.39 -4.31 -4.29
CA GLU A 59 6.06 -4.75 -3.05
C GLU A 59 6.76 -3.60 -2.33
N GLU A 60 7.26 -2.61 -3.09
CA GLU A 60 7.92 -1.40 -2.59
C GLU A 60 6.95 -0.22 -2.41
N ASN A 61 5.63 -0.44 -2.47
CA ASN A 61 4.59 0.60 -2.39
C ASN A 61 4.69 1.65 -3.52
N LEU A 62 5.12 1.23 -4.72
CA LEU A 62 5.19 2.07 -5.92
C LEU A 62 4.13 1.67 -6.95
N GLU A 63 3.37 2.63 -7.42
CA GLU A 63 2.49 2.51 -8.60
C GLU A 63 3.18 3.17 -9.79
N VAL A 64 3.83 2.36 -10.64
CA VAL A 64 4.66 2.84 -11.75
C VAL A 64 3.90 2.77 -13.07
N GLU A 65 3.84 3.88 -13.81
CA GLU A 65 3.36 3.95 -15.20
C GLU A 65 4.56 4.12 -16.14
N ILE A 66 4.90 3.07 -16.89
CA ILE A 66 5.96 3.12 -17.91
C ILE A 66 5.39 3.73 -19.19
N TYR A 67 6.02 4.80 -19.70
CA TYR A 67 5.59 5.45 -20.93
C TYR A 67 6.76 5.91 -21.80
N THR A 68 6.54 5.98 -23.11
CA THR A 68 7.47 6.63 -24.04
C THR A 68 7.09 8.11 -24.14
N PRO A 69 7.99 9.05 -23.82
CA PRO A 69 7.70 10.47 -23.95
C PRO A 69 7.55 10.88 -25.41
N SER A 70 6.77 11.93 -25.66
CA SER A 70 6.61 12.50 -27.01
C SER A 70 7.91 13.14 -27.53
N ASP A 71 8.78 13.56 -26.63
CA ASP A 71 10.12 14.10 -26.91
C ASP A 71 11.16 13.32 -26.07
N PRO A 72 12.06 12.54 -26.70
CA PRO A 72 13.07 11.74 -26.01
C PRO A 72 14.24 12.57 -25.42
N SER A 73 14.23 13.90 -25.58
CA SER A 73 15.23 14.81 -24.99
C SER A 73 14.83 15.41 -23.64
N THR A 74 13.62 15.08 -23.15
CA THR A 74 13.10 15.49 -21.83
C THR A 74 13.45 14.49 -20.75
#